data_AF-A0A5P2G0Z5-F1
#
_entry.id   AF-A0A5P2G0Z5-F1
#
_cell.length_a   1.000
_cell.length_b   1.000
_cell.length_c   1.000
_cell.angle_alpha   90.00
_cell.angle_beta   90.00
_cell.angle_gamma   90.00
#
_symmetry.space_group_name_H-M   'P 1'
#
loop_
_entity.id
_entity.type
_entity.pdbx_description
1 polymer ?
#
loop_
_entity_poly.entity_id
_entity_poly.type
_entity_poly.pdbx_seq_one_letter_code
_entity_poly.pdbx_strand_id
1 'polypeptide(L)'
;MSFLVESKTLNKKYTDKKMLVRDLITNKDEIILLKKAAIKKTDEVGYRIKESSSTAKADNGDNNPILQLGDTIHSVINTTNIIDSHDDLHLPGIWNKSVAEQNGKTFHLVGHNFDFSQIVGYPKNVSIEVRTLPWASLGKDYDGYTDALIFHTIMSDKTNPDVFKAYRDNDPVQHSIRMKYVNLSLAINDPEEKSYFDRWNTYYPSIANKEVADELGYFWAVSEAQIYKEGSTVLFGSNSETPYQGFTPNNAENKDNQQPSGSTTKKPLTNTEQVFDLSAAIQKTNFII
;
A
#
# COMPACT_ATOMS: atom_id res chain seq x y z
N MET A 1 36.07 9.39 14.78
CA MET A 1 34.82 10.11 14.50
C MET A 1 33.74 9.47 15.35
N SER A 2 33.09 10.20 16.26
CA SER A 2 31.91 9.66 16.97
C SER A 2 30.75 9.65 15.98
N PHE A 3 30.18 8.48 15.70
CA PHE A 3 28.98 8.38 14.89
C PHE A 3 27.81 8.95 15.71
N LEU A 4 27.31 10.12 15.33
CA LEU A 4 26.09 10.67 15.92
C LEU A 4 24.89 9.96 15.28
N VAL A 5 24.02 9.40 16.11
CA VAL A 5 22.74 8.83 15.68
C VAL A 5 21.69 9.94 15.75
N GLU A 6 21.03 10.23 14.63
CA GLU A 6 19.99 11.24 14.55
C GLU A 6 18.61 10.59 14.66
N SER A 7 17.78 11.09 15.56
CA SER A 7 16.36 10.69 15.61
C SER A 7 15.52 11.78 14.98
N LYS A 8 14.90 11.46 13.84
CA LYS A 8 13.93 12.37 13.18
C LYS A 8 12.71 12.61 14.07
N THR A 9 12.26 11.55 14.75
CA THR A 9 11.10 11.60 15.64
C THR A 9 11.31 12.56 16.82
N LEU A 10 12.51 12.60 17.39
CA LEU A 10 12.84 13.48 18.53
C LEU A 10 13.52 14.79 18.11
N ASN A 11 13.87 14.95 16.83
CA ASN A 11 14.66 16.05 16.31
C ASN A 11 15.95 16.31 17.14
N LYS A 12 16.64 15.23 17.49
CA LYS A 12 17.81 15.23 18.38
C LYS A 12 18.91 14.31 17.85
N LYS A 13 20.16 14.67 18.15
CA LYS A 13 21.36 13.85 17.87
C LYS A 13 21.88 13.23 19.15
N TYR A 14 22.27 11.97 19.06
CA TYR A 14 22.75 11.16 20.17
C TYR A 14 24.16 10.67 19.88
N THR A 15 25.01 10.66 20.89
CA THR A 15 26.36 10.10 20.81
C THR A 15 26.39 8.58 20.99
N ASP A 16 25.27 8.01 21.45
CA ASP A 16 25.12 6.58 21.76
C ASP A 16 23.67 6.12 21.50
N LYS A 17 23.52 4.91 20.94
CA LYS A 17 22.22 4.28 20.69
C LYS A 17 21.45 4.00 21.97
N LYS A 18 22.12 3.68 23.09
CA LYS A 18 21.39 3.46 24.37
C LYS A 18 20.71 4.73 24.87
N MET A 19 21.33 5.90 24.69
CA MET A 19 20.70 7.18 25.04
C MET A 19 19.46 7.45 24.17
N LEU A 20 19.55 7.17 22.88
CA LEU A 20 18.41 7.29 21.97
C LEU A 20 17.25 6.37 22.41
N VAL A 21 17.53 5.09 22.66
CA VAL A 21 16.53 4.12 23.13
C VAL A 21 15.84 4.59 24.40
N ARG A 22 16.63 5.04 25.39
CA ARG A 22 16.11 5.57 26.65
C ARG A 22 15.17 6.77 26.42
N ASP A 23 15.55 7.71 25.57
CA ASP A 23 14.73 8.89 25.27
C ASP A 23 13.45 8.51 24.52
N LEU A 24 13.51 7.57 23.58
CA LEU A 24 12.32 7.07 22.87
C LEU A 24 11.33 6.41 23.84
N ILE A 25 11.82 5.60 24.78
CA ILE A 25 10.98 4.95 25.80
C ILE A 25 10.40 5.99 26.76
N THR A 26 11.23 6.91 27.26
CA THR A 26 10.83 7.93 28.23
C THR A 26 9.74 8.83 27.67
N ASN A 27 9.83 9.21 26.39
CA ASN A 27 8.90 10.14 25.75
C ASN A 27 7.84 9.43 24.87
N LYS A 28 7.74 8.10 24.95
CA LYS A 28 6.93 7.26 24.05
C LYS A 28 5.49 7.75 23.89
N ASP A 29 4.81 8.05 24.99
CA ASP A 29 3.39 8.39 24.96
C ASP A 29 3.16 9.78 24.36
N GLU A 30 4.06 10.73 24.60
CA GLU A 30 4.04 12.05 23.97
C GLU A 30 4.32 11.94 22.47
N ILE A 31 5.31 11.13 22.07
CA ILE A 31 5.60 10.88 20.66
C ILE A 31 4.38 10.27 19.95
N ILE A 32 3.74 9.27 20.56
CA ILE A 32 2.52 8.65 20.03
C ILE A 32 1.43 9.70 19.86
N LEU A 33 1.22 10.56 20.87
CA LEU A 33 0.23 11.63 20.81
C LEU A 33 0.50 12.60 19.65
N LEU A 34 1.75 13.06 19.50
CA LEU A 34 2.16 13.96 18.42
C LEU A 34 2.03 13.30 17.05
N LYS A 35 2.46 12.04 16.91
CA LYS A 35 2.34 11.27 15.66
C LYS A 35 0.88 11.07 15.25
N LYS A 36 -0.03 10.82 16.20
CA LYS A 36 -1.48 10.68 15.95
C LYS A 36 -2.17 12.01 15.66
N ALA A 37 -1.70 13.11 16.25
CA ALA A 37 -2.25 14.45 16.03
C ALA A 37 -1.88 15.01 14.64
N ALA A 38 -0.71 14.64 14.12
CA ALA A 38 -0.24 15.07 12.82
C ALA A 38 -1.08 14.51 11.66
N ILE A 39 -1.29 15.34 10.63
CA ILE A 39 -1.71 14.86 9.31
C ILE A 39 -0.42 14.53 8.56
N LYS A 40 -0.24 13.25 8.23
CA LYS A 40 0.90 12.76 7.47
C LYS A 40 0.62 12.92 5.98
N LYS A 41 1.60 13.47 5.28
CA LYS A 41 1.68 13.62 3.83
C LYS A 41 3.15 13.43 3.45
N THR A 42 3.50 13.39 2.16
CA THR A 42 4.92 13.37 1.79
C THR A 42 5.60 14.64 2.32
N ASP A 43 6.71 14.47 3.05
CA ASP A 43 7.51 15.60 3.54
C ASP A 43 8.21 16.29 2.36
N GLU A 44 8.34 17.61 2.42
CA GLU A 44 9.19 18.38 1.51
C GLU A 44 10.67 18.08 1.82
N VAL A 45 11.17 16.91 1.41
CA VAL A 45 12.60 16.58 1.58
C VAL A 45 13.23 16.42 0.21
N GLY A 46 14.12 17.35 -0.12
CA GLY A 46 15.04 17.19 -1.24
C GLY A 46 15.94 15.99 -0.99
N TYR A 47 15.81 14.94 -1.79
CA TYR A 47 16.74 13.82 -1.72
C TYR A 47 16.98 13.10 -3.06
N ARG A 48 18.12 12.41 -3.08
CA ARG A 48 18.87 11.91 -4.22
C ARG A 48 18.15 10.81 -4.99
N ILE A 49 18.13 10.96 -6.31
CA ILE A 49 17.74 9.96 -7.29
C ILE A 49 18.61 8.71 -7.08
N LYS A 50 18.03 7.61 -6.59
CA LYS A 50 18.48 6.28 -7.00
C LYS A 50 17.76 6.00 -8.31
N GLU A 51 18.51 5.79 -9.38
CA GLU A 51 17.95 5.29 -10.63
C GLU A 51 17.18 4.02 -10.32
N SER A 52 15.85 4.08 -10.37
CA SER A 52 15.05 2.88 -10.53
C SER A 52 15.29 2.42 -11.97
N SER A 53 15.85 1.22 -12.14
CA SER A 53 15.87 0.57 -13.45
C SER A 53 14.44 0.16 -13.82
N SER A 54 13.64 1.13 -14.25
CA SER A 54 12.39 0.85 -14.95
C SER A 54 12.78 0.32 -16.33
N THR A 55 12.95 -1.00 -16.43
CA THR A 55 12.95 -1.66 -17.74
C THR A 55 11.53 -1.65 -18.28
N ALA A 56 11.08 -0.50 -18.79
CA ALA A 56 10.01 -0.48 -19.77
C ALA A 56 10.61 -1.00 -21.08
N LYS A 57 10.18 -2.18 -21.53
CA LYS A 57 10.27 -2.52 -22.95
C LYS A 57 9.40 -1.50 -23.68
N ALA A 58 10.02 -0.54 -24.34
CA ALA A 58 9.36 0.21 -25.39
C ALA A 58 9.11 -0.76 -26.54
N ASP A 59 7.91 -1.33 -26.59
CA ASP A 59 7.45 -2.03 -27.78
C ASP A 59 6.86 -0.97 -28.71
N ASN A 60 7.65 -0.54 -29.69
CA ASN A 60 7.20 0.28 -30.80
C ASN A 60 6.36 -0.61 -31.73
N GLY A 61 5.09 -0.81 -31.36
CA GLY A 61 4.07 -1.42 -32.20
C GLY A 61 2.78 -0.59 -32.13
N ASP A 62 2.27 -0.20 -33.29
CA ASP A 62 1.09 0.67 -33.54
C ASP A 62 -0.25 0.17 -32.94
N ASN A 63 -0.27 -0.80 -32.03
CA ASN A 63 -1.48 -1.46 -31.53
C ASN A 63 -1.62 -1.49 -30.00
N ASN A 64 -0.75 -0.82 -29.24
CA ASN A 64 -0.97 -0.70 -27.80
C ASN A 64 -2.08 0.33 -27.53
N PRO A 65 -3.07 0.01 -26.67
CA PRO A 65 -4.08 0.98 -26.31
C PRO A 65 -3.40 2.21 -25.69
N ILE A 66 -3.82 3.38 -26.14
CA ILE A 66 -3.41 4.67 -25.57
C ILE A 66 -4.47 5.05 -24.53
N LEU A 67 -4.05 5.60 -23.38
CA LEU A 67 -4.95 6.06 -22.34
C LEU A 67 -5.93 7.11 -22.90
N GLN A 68 -7.22 6.87 -22.70
CA GLN A 68 -8.32 7.72 -23.12
C GLN A 68 -9.17 8.20 -21.95
N LEU A 69 -10.01 9.21 -22.19
CA LEU A 69 -11.02 9.61 -21.24
C LEU A 69 -12.02 8.46 -21.04
N GLY A 70 -12.40 8.20 -19.79
CA GLY A 70 -13.23 7.07 -19.39
C GLY A 70 -12.44 5.85 -18.93
N ASP A 71 -11.16 5.73 -19.32
CA ASP A 71 -10.30 4.64 -18.87
C ASP A 71 -9.97 4.77 -17.39
N THR A 72 -9.65 3.64 -16.75
CA THR A 72 -9.32 3.60 -15.32
C THR A 72 -7.83 3.36 -15.12
N ILE A 73 -7.13 4.31 -14.52
CA ILE A 73 -5.74 4.11 -14.10
C ILE A 73 -5.67 3.35 -12.77
N HIS A 74 -4.56 2.64 -12.55
CA HIS A 74 -4.26 1.93 -11.32
C HIS A 74 -3.02 2.52 -10.66
N SER A 75 -3.20 3.10 -9.49
CA SER A 75 -2.16 3.82 -8.77
C SER A 75 -1.92 3.16 -7.42
N VAL A 76 -0.70 2.65 -7.17
CA VAL A 76 -0.32 2.15 -5.85
C VAL A 76 0.01 3.34 -4.96
N ILE A 77 -0.87 3.63 -4.00
CA ILE A 77 -0.82 4.83 -3.17
C ILE A 77 0.06 4.66 -1.93
N ASN A 78 0.10 3.45 -1.37
CA ASN A 78 0.91 3.11 -0.21
C ASN A 78 1.15 1.60 -0.17
N THR A 79 2.29 1.18 0.38
CA THR A 79 2.66 -0.22 0.62
C THR A 79 2.98 -0.45 2.09
N THR A 80 2.93 -1.72 2.52
CA THR A 80 3.30 -2.16 3.86
C THR A 80 4.65 -2.88 3.84
N ASN A 81 5.15 -3.32 4.99
CA ASN A 81 6.37 -4.13 5.09
C ASN A 81 7.65 -3.42 4.60
N ILE A 82 7.65 -2.09 4.57
CA ILE A 82 8.83 -1.27 4.29
C ILE A 82 8.89 -0.11 5.28
N ILE A 83 10.07 0.19 5.81
CA ILE A 83 10.28 1.38 6.65
C ILE A 83 10.35 2.59 5.73
N ASP A 84 9.46 3.56 5.96
CA ASP A 84 9.36 4.76 5.14
C ASP A 84 10.32 5.89 5.58
N SER A 85 10.22 7.04 4.91
CA SER A 85 11.04 8.21 5.23
C SER A 85 10.86 8.76 6.65
N HIS A 86 9.76 8.42 7.34
CA HIS A 86 9.40 8.86 8.69
C HIS A 86 9.87 7.91 9.79
N ASP A 87 10.64 6.88 9.43
CA ASP A 87 11.08 5.77 10.30
C ASP A 87 9.89 4.93 10.82
N ASP A 88 8.79 4.93 10.05
CA ASP A 88 7.54 4.26 10.37
C ASP A 88 7.38 3.00 9.49
N LEU A 89 6.98 1.88 10.11
CA LEU A 89 6.71 0.62 9.43
C LEU A 89 5.19 0.43 9.35
N HIS A 90 4.63 0.54 8.16
CA HIS A 90 3.22 0.20 7.94
C HIS A 90 3.05 -1.32 7.93
N LEU A 91 2.15 -1.83 8.78
CA LEU A 91 1.87 -3.26 8.88
C LEU A 91 0.72 -3.69 7.94
N PRO A 92 0.71 -4.95 7.49
CA PRO A 92 -0.43 -5.53 6.80
C PRO A 92 -1.75 -5.29 7.54
N GLY A 93 -2.82 -5.01 6.78
CA GLY A 93 -4.14 -4.68 7.33
C GLY A 93 -4.33 -3.25 7.87
N ILE A 94 -3.30 -2.39 7.84
CA ILE A 94 -3.36 -0.97 8.28
C ILE A 94 -4.55 -0.18 7.69
N TRP A 95 -4.99 -0.54 6.49
CA TRP A 95 -6.03 0.15 5.73
C TRP A 95 -7.42 -0.50 5.80
N ASN A 96 -7.58 -1.67 6.44
CA ASN A 96 -8.81 -2.49 6.37
C ASN A 96 -10.07 -1.69 6.71
N LYS A 97 -10.03 -0.92 7.79
CA LYS A 97 -11.15 -0.07 8.21
C LYS A 97 -11.33 1.12 7.28
N SER A 98 -10.24 1.85 7.00
CA SER A 98 -10.35 3.11 6.27
C SER A 98 -10.77 2.93 4.81
N VAL A 99 -10.41 1.83 4.16
CA VAL A 99 -10.88 1.55 2.79
C VAL A 99 -12.39 1.38 2.77
N ALA A 100 -12.96 0.60 3.69
CA ALA A 100 -14.40 0.44 3.79
C ALA A 100 -15.12 1.78 4.06
N GLU A 101 -14.52 2.66 4.85
CA GLU A 101 -15.13 3.96 5.20
C GLU A 101 -15.01 5.02 4.09
N GLN A 102 -13.92 4.99 3.32
CA GLN A 102 -13.50 6.09 2.42
C GLN A 102 -13.66 5.78 0.93
N ASN A 103 -14.02 4.55 0.56
CA ASN A 103 -14.31 4.19 -0.83
C ASN A 103 -15.45 5.06 -1.39
N GLY A 104 -15.26 5.65 -2.58
CA GLY A 104 -16.18 6.61 -3.19
C GLY A 104 -16.27 7.99 -2.50
N LYS A 105 -15.42 8.27 -1.49
CA LYS A 105 -15.41 9.54 -0.72
C LYS A 105 -14.07 10.29 -0.79
N THR A 106 -13.07 9.69 -1.42
CA THR A 106 -11.68 10.16 -1.43
C THR A 106 -11.32 10.78 -2.77
N PHE A 107 -10.63 11.91 -2.75
CA PHE A 107 -10.09 12.52 -3.97
C PHE A 107 -8.80 11.84 -4.40
N HIS A 108 -8.54 11.82 -5.70
CA HIS A 108 -7.20 11.62 -6.25
C HIS A 108 -6.70 12.99 -6.74
N LEU A 109 -5.60 13.48 -6.19
CA LEU A 109 -5.09 14.83 -6.43
C LEU A 109 -3.68 14.81 -7.05
N VAL A 110 -3.27 15.94 -7.60
CA VAL A 110 -1.88 16.24 -7.95
C VAL A 110 -1.22 16.85 -6.72
N GLY A 111 -0.26 16.13 -6.15
CA GLY A 111 0.28 16.44 -4.84
C GLY A 111 -0.80 16.56 -3.76
N HIS A 112 -0.42 17.12 -2.62
CA HIS A 112 -1.32 17.20 -1.45
C HIS A 112 -2.15 18.48 -1.40
N ASN A 113 -2.48 19.07 -2.56
CA ASN A 113 -3.13 20.39 -2.66
C ASN A 113 -4.62 20.28 -3.04
N PHE A 114 -5.50 20.91 -2.24
CA PHE A 114 -6.96 20.87 -2.38
C PHE A 114 -7.48 22.01 -3.27
N ASP A 115 -6.89 22.16 -4.44
CA ASP A 115 -7.30 23.14 -5.44
C ASP A 115 -8.01 22.43 -6.61
N PHE A 116 -9.01 23.08 -7.21
CA PHE A 116 -9.74 22.51 -8.35
C PHE A 116 -8.83 22.19 -9.56
N SER A 117 -7.72 22.92 -9.71
CA SER A 117 -6.73 22.67 -10.77
C SER A 117 -5.89 21.42 -10.53
N GLN A 118 -5.92 20.85 -9.32
CA GLN A 118 -5.08 19.73 -8.89
C GLN A 118 -5.86 18.42 -8.87
N ILE A 119 -7.04 18.35 -9.49
CA ILE A 119 -7.88 17.14 -9.42
C ILE A 119 -7.43 16.14 -10.48
N VAL A 120 -7.09 14.92 -10.05
CA VAL A 120 -6.94 13.76 -10.94
C VAL A 120 -8.26 13.01 -11.05
N GLY A 121 -8.94 12.82 -9.92
CA GLY A 121 -10.25 12.17 -9.83
C GLY A 121 -11.08 12.70 -8.67
N TYR A 122 -12.35 12.98 -8.94
CA TYR A 122 -13.35 13.24 -7.89
C TYR A 122 -13.73 11.93 -7.18
N PRO A 123 -14.27 11.99 -5.95
CA PRO A 123 -14.65 10.80 -5.19
C PRO A 123 -15.50 9.77 -5.93
N LYS A 124 -16.46 10.22 -6.74
CA LYS A 124 -17.31 9.33 -7.56
C LYS A 124 -16.55 8.56 -8.66
N ASN A 125 -15.35 9.01 -9.00
CA ASN A 125 -14.47 8.45 -10.03
C ASN A 125 -13.32 7.65 -9.42
N VAL A 126 -13.25 7.55 -8.09
CA VAL A 126 -12.17 6.88 -7.36
C VAL A 126 -12.76 5.72 -6.59
N SER A 127 -12.30 4.50 -6.90
CA SER A 127 -12.48 3.35 -6.01
C SER A 127 -11.16 2.93 -5.39
N ILE A 128 -11.25 2.41 -4.17
CA ILE A 128 -10.09 2.07 -3.35
C ILE A 128 -10.17 0.60 -2.97
N GLU A 129 -9.02 -0.08 -3.00
CA GLU A 129 -8.88 -1.45 -2.53
C GLU A 129 -7.49 -1.68 -1.91
N VAL A 130 -7.32 -2.81 -1.24
CA VAL A 130 -6.02 -3.33 -0.83
C VAL A 130 -5.80 -4.67 -1.52
N ARG A 131 -4.62 -4.87 -2.09
CA ARG A 131 -4.19 -6.18 -2.63
C ARG A 131 -2.84 -6.56 -2.07
N THR A 132 -2.69 -7.81 -1.65
CA THR A 132 -1.38 -8.39 -1.37
C THR A 132 -0.68 -8.70 -2.69
N LEU A 133 0.48 -8.08 -2.93
CA LEU A 133 1.25 -8.20 -4.16
C LEU A 133 2.70 -8.59 -3.84
N PRO A 134 3.36 -9.41 -4.68
CA PRO A 134 4.80 -9.62 -4.55
C PRO A 134 5.54 -8.33 -4.90
N TRP A 135 6.65 -8.04 -4.21
CA TRP A 135 7.44 -6.84 -4.50
C TRP A 135 7.91 -6.77 -5.97
N ALA A 136 8.24 -7.93 -6.56
CA ALA A 136 8.62 -8.03 -7.96
C ALA A 136 7.56 -7.46 -8.93
N SER A 137 6.25 -7.58 -8.63
CA SER A 137 5.20 -7.00 -9.50
C SER A 137 5.14 -5.48 -9.43
N LEU A 138 5.70 -4.88 -8.38
CA LEU A 138 5.86 -3.43 -8.25
C LEU A 138 7.19 -2.94 -8.86
N GLY A 139 7.94 -3.84 -9.52
CA GLY A 139 9.25 -3.54 -10.11
C GLY A 139 10.38 -3.45 -9.09
N LYS A 140 10.24 -4.13 -7.94
CA LYS A 140 11.20 -4.05 -6.83
C LYS A 140 11.87 -5.38 -6.55
N ASP A 141 13.17 -5.31 -6.30
CA ASP A 141 14.03 -6.45 -6.04
C ASP A 141 14.07 -6.75 -4.53
N TYR A 142 12.89 -7.04 -3.97
CA TYR A 142 12.72 -7.50 -2.60
C TYR A 142 12.02 -8.85 -2.60
N ASP A 143 12.39 -9.72 -1.66
CA ASP A 143 11.68 -10.97 -1.44
C ASP A 143 10.34 -10.73 -0.71
N GLY A 144 9.36 -11.59 -0.99
CA GLY A 144 8.09 -11.61 -0.28
C GLY A 144 7.02 -10.68 -0.84
N TYR A 145 6.13 -10.22 0.04
CA TYR A 145 4.87 -9.57 -0.32
C TYR A 145 4.61 -8.30 0.50
N THR A 146 3.83 -7.41 -0.09
CA THR A 146 3.28 -6.21 0.55
C THR A 146 1.78 -6.13 0.35
N ASP A 147 1.07 -5.54 1.30
CA ASP A 147 -0.27 -5.01 1.04
C ASP A 147 -0.13 -3.67 0.34
N ALA A 148 -0.67 -3.56 -0.87
CA ALA A 148 -0.71 -2.33 -1.66
C ALA A 148 -2.10 -1.70 -1.56
N LEU A 149 -2.18 -0.46 -1.10
CA LEU A 149 -3.36 0.39 -1.21
C LEU A 149 -3.43 0.92 -2.64
N ILE A 150 -4.46 0.55 -3.40
CA ILE A 150 -4.58 0.89 -4.82
C ILE A 150 -5.79 1.79 -5.03
N PHE A 151 -5.58 2.88 -5.75
CA PHE A 151 -6.65 3.72 -6.24
C PHE A 151 -6.89 3.42 -7.71
N HIS A 152 -8.15 3.14 -8.03
CA HIS A 152 -8.68 3.02 -9.37
C HIS A 152 -9.34 4.34 -9.71
N THR A 153 -8.74 5.10 -10.62
CA THR A 153 -9.26 6.43 -10.97
C THR A 153 -9.71 6.47 -12.41
N ILE A 154 -10.99 6.76 -12.63
CA ILE A 154 -11.54 6.98 -13.97
C ILE A 154 -11.08 8.36 -14.45
N MET A 155 -10.35 8.40 -15.56
CA MET A 155 -9.93 9.64 -16.20
C MET A 155 -11.15 10.35 -16.80
N SER A 156 -11.27 11.66 -16.58
CA SER A 156 -12.41 12.46 -17.05
C SER A 156 -11.95 13.77 -17.66
N ASP A 157 -12.87 14.49 -18.28
CA ASP A 157 -12.67 15.86 -18.76
C ASP A 157 -12.25 16.84 -17.64
N LYS A 158 -12.42 16.46 -16.37
CA LYS A 158 -12.00 17.24 -15.19
C LYS A 158 -10.64 16.83 -14.63
N THR A 159 -10.00 15.80 -15.19
CA THR A 159 -8.67 15.37 -14.77
C THR A 159 -7.65 16.42 -15.19
N ASN A 160 -6.69 16.73 -14.32
CA ASN A 160 -5.60 17.64 -14.61
C ASN A 160 -4.88 17.20 -15.90
N PRO A 161 -4.76 18.09 -16.91
CA PRO A 161 -4.32 17.70 -18.24
C PRO A 161 -2.85 17.29 -18.30
N ASP A 162 -2.00 17.80 -17.40
CA ASP A 162 -0.58 17.45 -17.40
C ASP A 162 -0.35 16.11 -16.72
N VAL A 163 -1.10 15.79 -15.66
CA VAL A 163 -1.08 14.44 -15.06
C VAL A 163 -1.71 13.40 -15.98
N PHE A 164 -2.75 13.75 -16.73
CA PHE A 164 -3.30 12.85 -17.75
C PHE A 164 -2.23 12.48 -18.79
N LYS A 165 -1.47 13.46 -19.30
CA LYS A 165 -0.37 13.21 -20.25
C LYS A 165 0.72 12.37 -19.60
N ALA A 166 1.11 12.66 -18.36
CA ALA A 166 2.13 11.88 -17.66
C ALA A 166 1.75 10.39 -17.56
N TYR A 167 0.50 10.07 -17.24
CA TYR A 167 0.03 8.66 -17.25
C TYR A 167 -0.03 8.08 -18.66
N ARG A 168 -0.54 8.83 -19.64
CA ARG A 168 -0.65 8.38 -21.03
C ARG A 168 0.72 8.07 -21.65
N ASP A 169 1.69 8.93 -21.36
CA ASP A 169 3.05 8.87 -21.92
C ASP A 169 3.97 7.99 -21.04
N ASN A 170 3.43 7.44 -19.94
CA ASN A 170 4.14 6.61 -18.96
C ASN A 170 5.39 7.32 -18.38
N ASP A 171 5.26 8.62 -18.13
CA ASP A 171 6.25 9.42 -17.42
C ASP A 171 6.43 8.88 -15.99
N PRO A 172 7.64 9.01 -15.41
CA PRO A 172 7.91 8.54 -14.07
C PRO A 172 7.12 9.35 -13.04
N VAL A 173 6.10 8.71 -12.45
CA VAL A 173 5.30 9.26 -11.35
C VAL A 173 5.24 8.27 -10.18
N GLN A 174 5.06 8.82 -8.98
CA GLN A 174 4.82 8.08 -7.75
C GLN A 174 3.49 8.52 -7.14
N HIS A 175 3.12 7.89 -6.03
CA HIS A 175 1.91 8.26 -5.33
C HIS A 175 2.14 8.35 -3.82
N SER A 176 1.22 9.04 -3.17
CA SER A 176 1.29 9.31 -1.74
C SER A 176 -0.12 9.36 -1.16
N ILE A 177 -0.22 9.19 0.16
CA ILE A 177 -1.46 9.28 0.90
C ILE A 177 -1.40 10.44 1.87
N ARG A 178 -2.52 11.14 2.04
CA ARG A 178 -2.74 11.95 3.24
C ARG A 178 -3.44 11.11 4.28
N MET A 179 -2.81 10.91 5.44
CA MET A 179 -3.30 9.98 6.45
C MET A 179 -3.16 10.50 7.88
N LYS A 180 -3.84 9.83 8.80
CA LYS A 180 -3.66 10.00 10.25
C LYS A 180 -3.44 8.64 10.89
N TYR A 181 -2.48 8.55 11.81
CA TYR A 181 -2.28 7.31 12.56
C TYR A 181 -3.36 7.13 13.63
N VAL A 182 -3.87 5.91 13.72
CA VAL A 182 -4.84 5.50 14.75
C VAL A 182 -4.13 4.65 15.79
N ASN A 183 -3.45 3.59 15.36
CA ASN A 183 -2.71 2.69 16.23
C ASN A 183 -1.28 2.51 15.74
N LEU A 184 -0.33 2.73 16.65
CA LEU A 184 1.09 2.52 16.43
C LEU A 184 1.77 2.08 17.72
N SER A 185 2.87 1.35 17.58
CA SER A 185 3.68 0.86 18.69
C SER A 185 5.15 0.98 18.38
N LEU A 186 5.96 1.25 19.38
CA LEU A 186 7.42 1.31 19.23
C LEU A 186 8.01 -0.10 19.24
N ALA A 187 8.91 -0.42 18.32
CA ALA A 187 9.73 -1.63 18.35
C ALA A 187 11.21 -1.22 18.46
N ILE A 188 11.98 -1.92 19.28
CA ILE A 188 13.38 -1.59 19.56
C ILE A 188 14.21 -2.87 19.53
N ASN A 189 15.37 -2.80 18.88
CA ASN A 189 16.35 -3.87 18.87
C ASN A 189 17.23 -3.85 20.13
N ASP A 190 16.61 -4.05 21.30
CA ASP A 190 17.32 -4.10 22.58
C ASP A 190 16.76 -5.23 23.48
N PRO A 191 17.50 -6.33 23.68
CA PRO A 191 17.07 -7.45 24.53
C PRO A 191 16.80 -7.07 26.00
N GLU A 192 17.38 -5.98 26.50
CA GLU A 192 17.11 -5.48 27.85
C GLU A 192 15.67 -4.92 27.97
N GLU A 193 15.08 -4.51 26.84
CA GLU A 193 13.76 -3.88 26.72
C GLU A 193 12.70 -4.84 26.17
N LYS A 194 12.48 -5.94 26.90
CA LYS A 194 11.73 -7.14 26.47
C LYS A 194 10.48 -6.88 25.63
N SER A 195 9.55 -6.03 26.09
CA SER A 195 8.28 -5.80 25.37
C SER A 195 8.46 -5.11 24.00
N TYR A 196 9.50 -4.29 23.86
CA TYR A 196 9.84 -3.62 22.60
C TYR A 196 10.60 -4.55 21.67
N PHE A 197 11.47 -5.40 22.25
CA PHE A 197 12.21 -6.42 21.53
C PHE A 197 11.31 -7.54 20.99
N ASP A 198 10.28 -7.94 21.74
CA ASP A 198 9.29 -8.91 21.27
C ASP A 198 8.56 -8.38 20.03
N ARG A 199 8.19 -7.09 20.00
CA ARG A 199 7.62 -6.43 18.81
C ARG A 199 8.62 -6.37 17.66
N TRP A 200 9.88 -6.02 17.95
CA TRP A 200 10.95 -6.03 16.97
C TRP A 200 11.06 -7.40 16.30
N ASN A 201 11.21 -8.47 17.07
CA ASN A 201 11.32 -9.83 16.56
C ASN A 201 10.07 -10.31 15.80
N THR A 202 8.89 -9.79 16.18
CA THR A 202 7.63 -10.09 15.49
C THR A 202 7.60 -9.49 14.08
N TYR A 203 8.00 -8.23 13.93
CA TYR A 203 7.81 -7.49 12.68
C TYR A 203 9.06 -7.46 11.78
N TYR A 204 10.25 -7.49 12.35
CA TYR A 204 11.52 -7.42 11.61
C TYR A 204 11.63 -8.43 10.45
N PRO A 205 11.18 -9.70 10.58
CA PRO A 205 11.29 -10.67 9.48
C PRO A 205 10.57 -10.23 8.20
N SER A 206 9.45 -9.50 8.31
CA SER A 206 8.65 -9.07 7.16
C SER A 206 9.14 -7.78 6.49
N ILE A 207 10.09 -7.06 7.09
CA ILE A 207 10.59 -5.80 6.54
C ILE A 207 11.43 -6.09 5.28
N ALA A 208 11.14 -5.37 4.21
CA ALA A 208 11.84 -5.46 2.92
C ALA A 208 13.25 -4.84 3.01
N ASN A 209 13.35 -3.61 3.52
CA ASN A 209 14.59 -2.85 3.72
C ASN A 209 15.18 -3.03 5.13
N LYS A 210 15.56 -4.26 5.48
CA LYS A 210 16.07 -4.62 6.83
C LYS A 210 17.26 -3.78 7.26
N GLU A 211 18.10 -3.38 6.32
CA GLU A 211 19.26 -2.54 6.55
C GLU A 211 18.91 -1.20 7.20
N VAL A 212 17.75 -0.61 6.85
CA VAL A 212 17.25 0.62 7.48
C VAL A 212 16.87 0.36 8.93
N ALA A 213 16.21 -0.77 9.20
CA ALA A 213 15.87 -1.16 10.56
C ALA A 213 17.15 -1.34 11.39
N ASP A 214 18.13 -2.09 10.89
CA ASP A 214 19.39 -2.37 11.58
C ASP A 214 20.21 -1.10 11.87
N GLU A 215 20.23 -0.17 10.91
CA GLU A 215 20.88 1.13 11.06
C GLU A 215 20.23 1.93 12.20
N LEU A 216 18.90 2.07 12.18
CA LEU A 216 18.14 2.83 13.18
C LEU A 216 18.15 2.15 14.57
N GLY A 217 18.01 0.83 14.61
CA GLY A 217 17.82 0.04 15.83
C GLY A 217 16.41 0.16 16.45
N TYR A 218 15.48 0.85 15.79
CA TYR A 218 14.08 0.98 16.19
C TYR A 218 13.21 1.29 14.97
N PHE A 219 11.89 1.10 15.11
CA PHE A 219 10.88 1.63 14.18
C PHE A 219 9.54 1.77 14.89
N TRP A 220 8.64 2.60 14.33
CA TRP A 220 7.25 2.65 14.80
C TRP A 220 6.37 1.78 13.92
N ALA A 221 5.89 0.67 14.47
CA ALA A 221 4.99 -0.23 13.79
C ALA A 221 3.57 0.34 13.83
N VAL A 222 3.06 0.75 12.67
CA VAL A 222 1.72 1.33 12.49
C VAL A 222 0.76 0.23 12.05
N SER A 223 -0.21 -0.10 12.91
CA SER A 223 -1.18 -1.18 12.67
C SER A 223 -2.54 -0.68 12.20
N GLU A 224 -2.84 0.61 12.35
CA GLU A 224 -4.08 1.21 11.85
C GLU A 224 -3.86 2.68 11.49
N ALA A 225 -4.29 3.07 10.30
CA ALA A 225 -4.30 4.45 9.84
C ALA A 225 -5.61 4.79 9.13
N GLN A 226 -5.93 6.07 9.12
CA GLN A 226 -7.09 6.63 8.43
C GLN A 226 -6.64 7.40 7.20
N ILE A 227 -7.19 7.04 6.04
CA ILE A 227 -7.14 7.85 4.81
C ILE A 227 -7.88 9.15 5.09
N TYR A 228 -7.18 10.27 4.95
CA TYR A 228 -7.72 11.59 5.24
C TYR A 228 -7.95 12.37 3.95
N LYS A 229 -9.13 12.14 3.35
CA LYS A 229 -9.73 12.86 2.21
C LYS A 229 -9.07 12.68 0.83
N GLU A 230 -7.81 12.28 0.73
CA GLU A 230 -7.13 12.11 -0.56
C GLU A 230 -6.02 11.06 -0.59
N GLY A 231 -5.76 10.58 -1.81
CA GLY A 231 -4.45 10.11 -2.27
C GLY A 231 -3.98 11.00 -3.42
N SER A 232 -2.68 10.97 -3.72
CA SER A 232 -2.03 11.96 -4.57
C SER A 232 -1.06 11.35 -5.57
N THR A 233 -1.04 11.84 -6.80
CA THR A 233 0.08 11.70 -7.74
C THR A 233 1.18 12.69 -7.38
N VAL A 234 2.39 12.20 -7.16
CA VAL A 234 3.56 13.00 -6.78
C VAL A 234 4.76 12.58 -7.61
N LEU A 235 5.78 13.44 -7.69
CA LEU A 235 7.07 13.03 -8.28
C LEU A 235 7.83 12.08 -7.35
N PHE A 236 7.67 12.28 -6.03
CA PHE A 236 8.31 11.48 -4.99
C PHE A 236 7.33 11.27 -3.84
N GLY A 237 7.11 10.02 -3.43
CA GLY A 237 6.31 9.66 -2.27
C GLY A 237 7.19 9.33 -1.06
N SER A 238 6.69 9.60 0.15
CA SER A 238 7.36 9.18 1.39
C SER A 238 7.51 7.66 1.52
N ASN A 239 6.56 6.92 0.93
CA ASN A 239 6.73 5.51 0.65
C ASN A 239 7.26 5.39 -0.79
N SER A 240 8.48 4.88 -0.93
CA SER A 240 9.24 4.83 -2.18
C SER A 240 8.68 3.83 -3.20
N GLU A 241 7.73 3.00 -2.81
CA GLU A 241 7.27 1.83 -3.57
C GLU A 241 5.82 1.97 -4.03
N THR A 242 5.51 3.12 -4.64
CA THR A 242 4.16 3.55 -5.00
C THR A 242 3.97 3.81 -6.51
N PRO A 243 4.24 2.81 -7.38
CA PRO A 243 4.27 3.01 -8.82
C PRO A 243 2.87 3.19 -9.45
N TYR A 244 2.87 3.73 -10.67
CA TYR A 244 1.77 3.55 -11.62
C TYR A 244 1.75 2.10 -12.15
N GLN A 245 0.57 1.48 -12.25
CA GLN A 245 0.38 0.08 -12.65
C GLN A 245 -0.37 -0.06 -13.98
N GLY A 246 -0.36 0.98 -14.81
CA GLY A 246 -1.08 0.98 -16.09
C GLY A 246 -2.57 1.30 -15.93
N PHE A 247 -3.34 1.02 -16.97
CA PHE A 247 -4.76 1.35 -17.03
C PHE A 247 -5.60 0.22 -17.65
N THR A 248 -6.88 0.23 -17.32
CA THR A 248 -7.90 -0.62 -17.94
C THR A 248 -8.76 0.22 -18.89
N PRO A 249 -8.83 -0.10 -20.19
CA PRO A 249 -9.70 0.58 -21.13
C PRO A 249 -11.18 0.46 -20.77
N ASN A 250 -11.94 1.53 -20.95
CA ASN A 250 -13.40 1.47 -20.86
C ASN A 250 -13.97 1.00 -22.21
N ASN A 251 -14.23 -0.30 -22.32
CA ASN A 251 -14.86 -0.87 -23.51
C ASN A 251 -16.35 -0.47 -23.58
N ALA A 252 -16.61 0.77 -24.01
CA ALA A 252 -17.96 1.28 -24.25
C ALA A 252 -18.59 0.77 -25.56
N GLU A 253 -17.90 -0.06 -26.34
CA GLU A 253 -18.45 -0.81 -27.47
C GLU A 253 -18.74 -2.26 -27.06
N ASN A 254 -19.87 -2.48 -26.37
CA ASN A 254 -20.68 -3.72 -26.38
C ASN A 254 -21.78 -3.64 -25.31
N LYS A 255 -22.67 -2.63 -25.43
CA LYS A 255 -23.94 -2.59 -24.68
C LYS A 255 -25.16 -2.62 -25.60
N ASP A 256 -25.04 -3.23 -26.77
CA ASP A 256 -26.20 -3.55 -27.59
C ASP A 256 -25.94 -4.82 -28.40
N ASN A 257 -26.22 -5.97 -27.79
CA ASN A 257 -26.64 -7.24 -28.41
C ASN A 257 -26.43 -8.41 -27.45
N GLN A 258 -27.32 -8.55 -26.46
CA GLN A 258 -27.72 -9.88 -25.99
C GLN A 258 -29.22 -9.87 -25.67
N GLN A 259 -30.02 -10.14 -26.70
CA GLN A 259 -31.34 -10.76 -26.53
C GLN A 259 -31.15 -12.29 -26.50
N PRO A 260 -31.90 -13.04 -25.66
CA PRO A 260 -31.48 -14.37 -25.23
C PRO A 260 -31.77 -15.40 -26.32
N SER A 261 -30.76 -16.17 -26.70
CA SER A 261 -30.93 -17.40 -27.46
C SER A 261 -30.64 -18.60 -26.58
N GLY A 262 -31.65 -19.45 -26.42
CA GLY A 262 -31.60 -20.64 -25.58
C GLY A 262 -30.83 -21.80 -26.21
N SER A 263 -30.48 -22.73 -25.31
CA SER A 263 -30.27 -24.17 -25.54
C SER A 263 -29.20 -24.61 -26.55
N THR A 264 -28.13 -25.25 -26.06
CA THR A 264 -27.93 -26.70 -26.27
C THR A 264 -26.81 -27.30 -25.40
N THR A 265 -27.19 -28.37 -24.70
CA THR A 265 -26.45 -29.62 -24.45
C THR A 265 -25.15 -29.60 -23.62
N LYS A 266 -25.29 -29.95 -22.32
CA LYS A 266 -24.20 -30.47 -21.49
C LYS A 266 -23.87 -31.91 -21.88
N LYS A 267 -22.57 -32.23 -22.02
CA LYS A 267 -22.02 -33.57 -21.74
C LYS A 267 -20.98 -33.43 -20.62
N PRO A 268 -20.91 -34.37 -19.65
CA PRO A 268 -20.18 -34.17 -18.41
C PRO A 268 -18.74 -34.69 -18.50
N LEU A 269 -17.82 -33.98 -17.85
CA LEU A 269 -16.50 -34.48 -17.47
C LEU A 269 -16.49 -34.74 -15.96
N THR A 270 -16.14 -35.98 -15.63
CA THR A 270 -16.06 -36.56 -14.30
C THR A 270 -14.81 -36.10 -13.55
N ASN A 271 -14.94 -35.72 -12.27
CA ASN A 271 -14.09 -36.26 -11.21
C ASN A 271 -14.65 -35.98 -9.80
N THR A 272 -15.13 -37.06 -9.19
CA THR A 272 -14.98 -37.53 -7.81
C THR A 272 -14.73 -36.53 -6.68
N GLU A 273 -15.75 -36.29 -5.85
CA GLU A 273 -15.62 -36.03 -4.41
C GLU A 273 -16.35 -37.14 -3.64
N GLN A 274 -15.60 -37.91 -2.83
CA GLN A 274 -16.18 -38.77 -1.80
C GLN A 274 -16.45 -37.91 -0.56
N VAL A 275 -17.73 -37.68 -0.27
CA VAL A 275 -18.18 -37.16 1.02
C VAL A 275 -18.47 -38.36 1.93
N PHE A 276 -17.74 -38.45 3.04
CA PHE A 276 -17.95 -39.40 4.11
C PHE A 276 -19.23 -39.03 4.89
N ASP A 277 -20.24 -39.91 4.87
CA ASP A 277 -21.47 -39.74 5.67
C ASP A 277 -21.35 -40.52 6.98
N LEU A 278 -21.29 -39.79 8.10
CA LEU A 278 -21.19 -40.34 9.46
C LEU A 278 -22.47 -41.07 9.94
N SER A 279 -23.59 -41.00 9.21
CA SER A 279 -24.87 -41.59 9.63
C SER A 279 -24.95 -43.11 9.45
N ALA A 280 -24.04 -43.72 8.68
CA ALA A 280 -24.03 -45.17 8.42
C ALA A 280 -23.28 -46.02 9.47
N ALA A 281 -22.59 -45.42 10.45
CA ALA A 281 -21.70 -46.14 11.36
C ALA A 281 -22.37 -46.62 12.68
N ILE A 282 -23.65 -46.32 12.93
CA ILE A 282 -24.30 -46.62 14.22
C ILE A 282 -25.15 -47.91 14.22
N GLN A 283 -25.35 -48.58 13.08
CA GLN A 283 -26.26 -49.74 13.01
C GLN A 283 -25.62 -51.14 13.00
N LYS A 284 -24.32 -51.30 13.29
CA LYS A 284 -23.67 -52.63 13.31
C LYS A 284 -22.77 -52.85 14.53
N THR A 285 -23.37 -52.86 15.71
CA THR A 285 -22.82 -53.63 16.83
C THR A 285 -23.95 -54.25 17.65
N ASN A 286 -24.62 -55.26 17.09
CA ASN A 286 -25.36 -56.20 17.93
C ASN A 286 -24.35 -57.13 18.59
N PHE A 287 -24.24 -56.98 19.91
CA PHE A 287 -23.68 -57.96 20.84
C PHE A 287 -24.34 -59.33 20.63
N ILE A 288 -23.54 -60.38 20.58
CA ILE A 288 -23.95 -61.71 21.00
C ILE A 288 -23.03 -62.11 22.15
N ILE A 289 -23.69 -62.57 23.21
CA ILE A 289 -23.18 -63.08 24.49
C ILE A 289 -22.19 -64.22 24.28
#